data_AF-A0A316IL88-F1
#
_entry.id   AF-A0A316IL88-F1
#
_cell.length_a   1.000
_cell.length_b   1.000
_cell.length_c   1.000
_cell.angle_alpha   90.00
_cell.angle_beta   90.00
_cell.angle_gamma   90.00
#
_symmetry.space_group_name_H-M   'P 1'
#
loop_
_entity.id
_entity.type
_entity.pdbx_description
1 polymer ?
#
loop_
_entity_poly.entity_id
_entity_poly.type
_entity_poly.pdbx_seq_one_letter_code
_entity_poly.pdbx_strand_id
1 'polypeptide(L)'
;MTKTSLALVVALGTLAAAVSPVQAAEPYSESPSQSQAVRAGNGYDVIVGGVKRATVQVSDPAYTVRSVSSADGSLAAVISDFDGVKGASLRTVDRYGKSRFVARGAITSAVFHGSKLAYADGENVVVDGAVAGKLKGRAPELLGFTSDGTGLLAVQHPDAADESTYVGSLVRFDLKTGAAKPLVTSGTEALYRDFKLVDVKGERHVSFIKHNEIYRCGGAEPQWLGLVSENGEVRSLVGETRHHYRSAVWSTDGTRVAYEVMGCVSDKTRGPDQFAGFNGVYVQDLATRKASRVVEGLSFNYALTGIEGSTPVIGSPQKGYLKASGISASSLDGEITTMGRLNRAEYIHQLWDTRNEFNGNSSCGPTSAVIDLVTYQLPNEFGVQVSQPTSHWSKWGRYITDEFTNRGTTFNRTMNDWSRTGSWKGAHGWITGYYCGGNPARPCASWESERDFLARNGAAVQQGNFTPAQVRAFIDQGKFVIMSGTWGSTSGHLSVVIGYHDNGSFYVHDTYGAGTDGSYDGANQLYTWSYIAPVQMWAA
;
A
#
# COMPACT_ATOMS: atom_id res chain seq x y z
N MET A 1 29.99 -32.13 70.72
CA MET A 1 30.37 -30.76 70.33
C MET A 1 29.90 -30.51 68.91
N THR A 2 28.88 -29.66 68.85
CA THR A 2 28.29 -28.93 67.70
C THR A 2 29.13 -28.83 66.42
N LYS A 3 28.57 -29.33 65.31
CA LYS A 3 28.61 -28.65 64.00
C LYS A 3 27.27 -28.79 63.27
N THR A 4 26.53 -27.70 63.33
CA THR A 4 25.39 -27.34 62.50
C THR A 4 25.81 -27.33 61.02
N SER A 5 25.08 -28.05 60.18
CA SER A 5 25.14 -27.88 58.72
C SER A 5 23.81 -27.31 58.26
N LEU A 6 23.89 -26.08 57.74
CA LEU A 6 22.81 -25.27 57.20
C LEU A 6 22.27 -25.94 55.93
N ALA A 7 21.01 -26.38 55.95
CA ALA A 7 20.31 -26.78 54.73
C ALA A 7 19.81 -25.53 54.00
N LEU A 8 20.48 -25.18 52.89
CA LEU A 8 20.07 -24.13 51.97
C LEU A 8 18.92 -24.67 51.10
N VAL A 9 17.68 -24.35 51.46
CA VAL A 9 16.50 -24.59 50.61
C VAL A 9 16.50 -23.53 49.51
N VAL A 10 16.97 -23.90 48.32
CA VAL A 10 16.79 -23.10 47.11
C VAL A 10 15.34 -23.31 46.64
N ALA A 11 14.48 -22.35 46.94
CA ALA A 11 13.15 -22.26 46.35
C ALA A 11 13.28 -21.87 44.87
N LEU A 12 13.26 -22.86 43.99
CA LEU A 12 13.02 -22.67 42.55
C LEU A 12 11.56 -22.25 42.35
N GLY A 13 11.31 -20.95 42.48
CA GLY A 13 10.07 -20.33 42.04
C GLY A 13 10.06 -20.23 40.52
N THR A 14 9.60 -21.27 39.84
CA THR A 14 9.18 -21.16 38.44
C THR A 14 7.85 -20.41 38.38
N LEU A 15 7.92 -19.07 38.38
CA LEU A 15 6.87 -18.23 37.81
C LEU A 15 6.91 -18.40 36.28
N ALA A 16 6.44 -19.56 35.82
CA ALA A 16 5.89 -19.65 34.47
C ALA A 16 4.56 -18.88 34.53
N ALA A 17 4.61 -17.59 34.22
CA ALA A 17 3.43 -16.91 33.73
C ALA A 17 3.04 -17.65 32.44
N ALA A 18 2.09 -18.58 32.57
CA ALA A 18 1.36 -19.10 31.44
C ALA A 18 0.55 -17.93 30.88
N VAL A 19 1.20 -17.13 30.04
CA VAL A 19 0.52 -16.19 29.17
C VAL A 19 -0.23 -17.09 28.20
N SER A 20 -1.52 -17.29 28.46
CA SER A 20 -2.42 -17.83 27.47
C SER A 20 -2.19 -17.03 26.19
N PRO A 21 -1.84 -17.66 25.05
CA PRO A 21 -1.87 -16.93 23.80
C PRO A 21 -3.26 -16.33 23.70
N VAL A 22 -3.33 -15.03 23.41
CA VAL A 22 -4.56 -14.36 22.95
C VAL A 22 -5.27 -15.36 22.07
N GLN A 23 -6.44 -15.82 22.51
CA GLN A 23 -7.26 -16.74 21.73
C GLN A 23 -7.32 -16.16 20.33
N ALA A 24 -6.73 -16.87 19.37
CA ALA A 24 -6.98 -16.61 17.97
C ALA A 24 -8.50 -16.61 17.84
N ALA A 25 -9.07 -15.42 17.57
CA ALA A 25 -10.50 -15.31 17.28
C ALA A 25 -10.83 -16.40 16.25
N GLU A 26 -11.87 -17.19 16.51
CA GLU A 26 -12.14 -18.39 15.72
C GLU A 26 -12.12 -18.06 14.22
N PRO A 27 -11.36 -18.81 13.40
CA PRO A 27 -11.24 -18.52 11.98
C PRO A 27 -12.63 -18.62 11.32
N TYR A 28 -13.10 -17.48 10.82
CA TYR A 28 -14.35 -17.39 10.06
C TYR A 28 -14.26 -18.13 8.72
N SER A 29 -15.28 -18.93 8.40
CA SER A 29 -16.12 -18.74 7.19
C SER A 29 -17.14 -19.88 7.08
N GLU A 30 -18.42 -19.53 6.91
CA GLU A 30 -19.50 -20.50 6.60
C GLU A 30 -19.77 -20.60 5.09
N SER A 31 -19.10 -19.78 4.25
CA SER A 31 -19.26 -19.82 2.80
C SER A 31 -18.09 -20.55 2.13
N PRO A 32 -18.34 -21.65 1.40
CA PRO A 32 -17.28 -22.40 0.73
C PRO A 32 -16.54 -21.57 -0.33
N SER A 33 -17.15 -20.50 -0.82
CA SER A 33 -16.58 -19.65 -1.89
C SER A 33 -15.54 -18.64 -1.42
N GLN A 34 -15.30 -18.52 -0.11
CA GLN A 34 -14.35 -17.54 0.43
C GLN A 34 -13.03 -18.18 0.85
N SER A 35 -11.93 -17.60 0.36
CA SER A 35 -10.58 -17.93 0.76
C SER A 35 -9.91 -16.75 1.43
N GLN A 36 -9.12 -17.04 2.45
CA GLN A 36 -8.35 -16.07 3.22
C GLN A 36 -6.96 -16.65 3.48
N ALA A 37 -5.93 -15.83 3.32
CA ALA A 37 -4.61 -16.12 3.88
C ALA A 37 -4.54 -15.46 5.25
N VAL A 38 -4.05 -16.14 6.27
CA VAL A 38 -3.89 -15.62 7.65
C VAL A 38 -2.51 -15.99 8.15
N ARG A 39 -1.76 -15.03 8.69
CA ARG A 39 -0.37 -15.21 9.11
C ARG A 39 -0.27 -16.27 10.21
N ALA A 40 0.64 -17.22 10.03
CA ALA A 40 0.90 -18.32 10.95
C ALA A 40 2.41 -18.60 11.01
N GLY A 41 3.05 -18.20 12.11
CA GLY A 41 4.51 -18.29 12.28
C GLY A 41 5.25 -17.46 11.22
N ASN A 42 6.11 -18.11 10.44
CA ASN A 42 6.88 -17.50 9.33
C ASN A 42 6.16 -17.57 7.97
N GLY A 43 4.90 -18.00 7.94
CA GLY A 43 4.12 -18.14 6.71
C GLY A 43 2.67 -17.70 6.90
N TYR A 44 1.80 -18.20 6.04
CA TYR A 44 0.36 -17.94 6.05
C TYR A 44 -0.42 -19.23 5.90
N ASP A 45 -1.40 -19.43 6.77
CA ASP A 45 -2.43 -20.43 6.63
C ASP A 45 -3.45 -19.98 5.58
N VAL A 46 -3.69 -20.83 4.59
CA VAL A 46 -4.75 -20.63 3.59
C VAL A 46 -6.00 -21.32 4.12
N ILE A 47 -7.02 -20.52 4.43
CA ILE A 47 -8.31 -20.93 4.98
C ILE A 47 -9.36 -20.81 3.86
N VAL A 48 -10.19 -21.83 3.68
CA VAL A 48 -11.27 -21.84 2.68
C VAL A 48 -12.53 -22.38 3.33
N GLY A 49 -13.59 -21.56 3.41
CA GLY A 49 -14.81 -21.94 4.12
C GLY A 49 -14.55 -22.26 5.59
N GLY A 50 -13.72 -21.46 6.27
CA GLY A 50 -13.38 -21.61 7.69
C GLY A 50 -12.38 -22.72 8.00
N VAL A 51 -12.05 -23.55 7.02
CA VAL A 51 -11.15 -24.70 7.19
C VAL A 51 -9.77 -24.38 6.63
N LYS A 52 -8.73 -24.53 7.48
CA LYS A 52 -7.33 -24.48 7.05
C LYS A 52 -7.06 -25.58 6.02
N ARG A 53 -6.56 -25.18 4.85
CA ARG A 53 -6.18 -26.09 3.74
C ARG A 53 -4.69 -26.31 3.65
N ALA A 54 -3.89 -25.27 3.82
CA ALA A 54 -2.43 -25.36 3.72
C ALA A 54 -1.75 -24.28 4.56
N THR A 55 -0.46 -24.46 4.83
CA THR A 55 0.43 -23.39 5.30
C THR A 55 1.47 -23.11 4.21
N VAL A 56 1.61 -21.84 3.83
CA VAL A 56 2.52 -21.38 2.78
C VAL A 56 3.57 -20.49 3.42
N GLN A 57 4.83 -20.88 3.29
CA GLN A 57 5.96 -20.06 3.74
C GLN A 57 6.19 -18.91 2.76
N VAL A 58 6.67 -17.78 3.27
CA VAL A 58 7.13 -16.64 2.47
C VAL A 58 8.64 -16.45 2.63
N SER A 59 9.30 -15.96 1.59
CA SER A 59 10.75 -15.74 1.59
C SER A 59 11.18 -14.51 2.40
N ASP A 60 10.28 -13.53 2.53
CA ASP A 60 10.53 -12.26 3.22
C ASP A 60 9.35 -11.95 4.17
N PRO A 61 9.60 -11.50 5.41
CA PRO A 61 8.56 -11.10 6.34
C PRO A 61 7.61 -9.99 5.82
N ALA A 62 8.06 -9.16 4.88
CA ALA A 62 7.26 -8.14 4.22
C ALA A 62 6.31 -8.72 3.16
N TYR A 63 6.54 -9.94 2.69
CA TYR A 63 5.69 -10.59 1.71
C TYR A 63 4.47 -11.25 2.34
N THR A 64 3.45 -11.41 1.50
CA THR A 64 2.15 -11.95 1.88
C THR A 64 1.75 -13.11 0.97
N VAL A 65 0.57 -13.67 1.23
CA VAL A 65 -0.06 -14.65 0.36
C VAL A 65 -1.41 -14.08 -0.08
N ARG A 66 -1.68 -14.12 -1.38
CA ARG A 66 -3.04 -13.92 -1.92
C ARG A 66 -3.66 -15.27 -2.21
N SER A 67 -4.94 -15.43 -1.89
CA SER A 67 -5.68 -16.63 -2.24
C SER A 67 -7.09 -16.31 -2.75
N VAL A 68 -7.57 -17.15 -3.65
CA VAL A 68 -8.94 -17.14 -4.15
C VAL A 68 -9.44 -18.58 -4.19
N SER A 69 -10.69 -18.82 -3.85
CA SER A 69 -11.31 -20.15 -3.93
C SER A 69 -12.25 -20.26 -5.13
N SER A 70 -12.45 -21.49 -5.60
CA SER A 70 -13.58 -21.82 -6.47
C SER A 70 -14.89 -21.59 -5.73
N ALA A 71 -15.98 -21.36 -6.47
CA ALA A 71 -17.30 -21.08 -5.89
C ALA A 71 -17.78 -22.20 -4.93
N ASP A 72 -17.39 -23.46 -5.18
CA ASP A 72 -17.71 -24.61 -4.35
C ASP A 72 -16.69 -24.88 -3.22
N GLY A 73 -15.65 -24.06 -3.11
CA GLY A 73 -14.57 -24.20 -2.12
C GLY A 73 -13.70 -25.44 -2.28
N SER A 74 -13.84 -26.18 -3.39
CA SER A 74 -13.08 -27.42 -3.61
C SER A 74 -11.62 -27.18 -3.96
N LEU A 75 -11.31 -26.00 -4.51
CA LEU A 75 -9.99 -25.55 -4.89
C LEU A 75 -9.72 -24.14 -4.36
N ALA A 76 -8.47 -23.86 -4.01
CA ALA A 76 -7.95 -22.51 -3.84
C ALA A 76 -6.69 -22.31 -4.67
N ALA A 77 -6.60 -21.18 -5.35
CA ALA A 77 -5.40 -20.70 -6.02
C ALA A 77 -4.66 -19.80 -5.04
N VAL A 78 -3.36 -20.03 -4.91
CA VAL A 78 -2.51 -19.43 -3.89
C VAL A 78 -1.29 -18.83 -4.56
N ILE A 79 -1.17 -17.51 -4.45
CA ILE A 79 -0.06 -16.71 -4.93
C ILE A 79 0.87 -16.47 -3.74
N SER A 80 2.08 -17.04 -3.77
CA SER A 80 3.08 -16.87 -2.71
C SER A 80 4.00 -15.69 -2.98
N ASP A 81 4.64 -15.21 -1.91
CA ASP A 81 5.62 -14.11 -1.96
C ASP A 81 5.05 -12.85 -2.61
N PHE A 82 3.80 -12.54 -2.28
CA PHE A 82 3.09 -11.39 -2.84
C PHE A 82 3.58 -10.09 -2.19
N ASP A 83 4.20 -9.22 -2.98
CA ASP A 83 4.88 -8.00 -2.54
C ASP A 83 3.97 -6.75 -2.48
N GLY A 84 2.66 -6.95 -2.65
CA GLY A 84 1.67 -5.88 -2.80
C GLY A 84 1.27 -5.62 -4.26
N VAL A 85 2.07 -6.10 -5.22
CA VAL A 85 1.86 -5.89 -6.66
C VAL A 85 1.79 -7.24 -7.40
N LYS A 86 2.70 -8.16 -7.09
CA LYS A 86 2.81 -9.48 -7.70
C LYS A 86 3.40 -10.50 -6.73
N GLY A 87 3.15 -11.77 -6.97
CA GLY A 87 3.81 -12.88 -6.28
C GLY A 87 4.72 -13.67 -7.20
N ALA A 88 5.62 -14.44 -6.60
CA ALA A 88 6.65 -15.19 -7.31
C ALA A 88 6.16 -16.55 -7.85
N SER A 89 5.10 -17.12 -7.26
CA SER A 89 4.59 -18.43 -7.68
C SER A 89 3.09 -18.58 -7.48
N LEU A 90 2.47 -19.39 -8.32
CA LEU A 90 1.07 -19.78 -8.26
C LEU A 90 0.94 -21.29 -8.08
N ARG A 91 0.12 -21.69 -7.11
CA ARG A 91 -0.21 -23.08 -6.82
C ARG A 91 -1.71 -23.21 -6.61
N THR A 92 -2.28 -24.38 -6.87
CA THR A 92 -3.61 -24.72 -6.36
C THR A 92 -3.49 -25.62 -5.14
N VAL A 93 -4.43 -25.51 -4.22
CA VAL A 93 -4.60 -26.38 -3.04
C VAL A 93 -6.02 -26.89 -3.05
N ASP A 94 -6.21 -28.21 -2.91
CA ASP A 94 -7.55 -28.80 -2.84
C ASP A 94 -8.10 -28.84 -1.40
N ARG A 95 -9.35 -29.31 -1.27
CA ARG A 95 -10.02 -29.47 0.03
C ARG A 95 -9.25 -30.34 1.04
N TYR A 96 -8.33 -31.20 0.59
CA TYR A 96 -7.53 -32.07 1.44
C TYR A 96 -6.13 -31.50 1.74
N GLY A 97 -5.85 -30.28 1.28
CA GLY A 97 -4.55 -29.63 1.44
C GLY A 97 -3.50 -30.10 0.45
N LYS A 98 -3.87 -30.88 -0.57
CA LYS A 98 -2.93 -31.31 -1.61
C LYS A 98 -2.64 -30.14 -2.53
N SER A 99 -1.35 -29.78 -2.60
CA SER A 99 -0.90 -28.70 -3.47
C SER A 99 -0.45 -29.20 -4.84
N ARG A 100 -0.79 -28.44 -5.89
CA ARG A 100 -0.29 -28.61 -7.27
C ARG A 100 0.34 -27.30 -7.74
N PHE A 101 1.55 -27.39 -8.28
CA PHE A 101 2.21 -26.24 -8.91
C PHE A 101 1.50 -25.86 -10.21
N VAL A 102 1.33 -24.56 -10.45
CA VAL A 102 0.73 -24.02 -11.68
C VAL A 102 1.76 -23.23 -12.47
N ALA A 103 2.36 -22.21 -11.86
CA ALA A 103 3.26 -21.31 -12.55
C ALA A 103 4.29 -20.66 -11.61
N ARG A 104 5.40 -20.18 -12.20
CA ARG A 104 6.37 -19.27 -11.59
C ARG A 104 6.51 -18.09 -12.53
N GLY A 105 6.41 -16.87 -11.99
CA GLY A 105 6.35 -15.66 -12.79
C GLY A 105 6.00 -14.45 -11.94
N ALA A 106 5.61 -13.36 -12.57
CA ALA A 106 5.10 -12.16 -11.95
C ALA A 106 3.58 -12.28 -11.77
N ILE A 107 3.12 -13.17 -10.90
CA ILE A 107 1.70 -13.51 -10.79
C ILE A 107 0.96 -12.41 -10.04
N THR A 108 0.06 -11.69 -10.72
CA THR A 108 -0.60 -10.50 -10.14
C THR A 108 -1.97 -10.85 -9.55
N SER A 109 -2.70 -11.77 -10.18
CA SER A 109 -4.05 -12.17 -9.81
C SER A 109 -4.41 -13.55 -10.38
N ALA A 110 -5.40 -14.20 -9.76
CA ALA A 110 -5.95 -15.47 -10.20
C ALA A 110 -7.46 -15.52 -9.89
N VAL A 111 -8.24 -16.22 -10.70
CA VAL A 111 -9.70 -16.37 -10.56
C VAL A 111 -10.18 -17.72 -11.10
N PHE A 112 -11.27 -18.25 -10.52
CA PHE A 112 -11.89 -19.50 -10.96
C PHE A 112 -13.23 -19.30 -11.66
N HIS A 113 -13.57 -20.24 -12.55
CA HIS A 113 -14.93 -20.51 -13.00
C HIS A 113 -15.16 -22.03 -13.04
N GLY A 114 -15.89 -22.55 -12.05
CA GLY A 114 -15.89 -23.99 -11.76
C GLY A 114 -14.47 -24.46 -11.44
N SER A 115 -13.95 -25.43 -12.20
CA SER A 115 -12.58 -25.95 -12.08
C SER A 115 -11.56 -25.24 -12.99
N LYS A 116 -12.02 -24.39 -13.92
CA LYS A 116 -11.16 -23.64 -14.84
C LYS A 116 -10.49 -22.50 -14.09
N LEU A 117 -9.17 -22.36 -14.29
CA LEU A 117 -8.34 -21.33 -13.65
C LEU A 117 -7.84 -20.33 -14.69
N ALA A 118 -8.08 -19.04 -14.43
CA ALA A 118 -7.40 -17.96 -15.12
C ALA A 118 -6.45 -17.24 -14.16
N TYR A 119 -5.30 -16.80 -14.65
CA TYR A 119 -4.37 -15.97 -13.89
C TYR A 119 -3.63 -15.00 -14.81
N ALA A 120 -3.13 -13.91 -14.23
CA ALA A 120 -2.26 -12.96 -14.91
C ALA A 120 -0.81 -13.14 -14.46
N ASP A 121 0.10 -13.21 -15.44
CA ASP A 121 1.56 -13.30 -15.25
C ASP A 121 2.23 -12.15 -16.02
N GLY A 122 2.58 -11.09 -15.30
CA GLY A 122 2.88 -9.79 -15.89
C GLY A 122 1.67 -9.32 -16.70
N GLU A 123 1.86 -9.07 -17.99
CA GLU A 123 0.78 -8.71 -18.90
C GLU A 123 0.04 -9.92 -19.50
N ASN A 124 0.57 -11.14 -19.37
CA ASN A 124 -0.04 -12.30 -20.01
C ASN A 124 -1.25 -12.78 -19.22
N VAL A 125 -2.37 -12.99 -19.91
CA VAL A 125 -3.53 -13.70 -19.37
C VAL A 125 -3.41 -15.17 -19.75
N VAL A 126 -3.38 -16.04 -18.75
CA VAL A 126 -3.29 -17.49 -18.94
C VAL A 126 -4.57 -18.14 -18.45
N VAL A 127 -5.15 -19.02 -19.26
CA VAL A 127 -6.34 -19.81 -18.92
C VAL A 127 -6.04 -21.28 -19.14
N ASP A 128 -6.21 -22.09 -18.10
CA ASP A 128 -5.91 -23.54 -18.09
C ASP A 128 -4.51 -23.88 -18.64
N GLY A 129 -3.54 -23.02 -18.35
CA GLY A 129 -2.13 -23.20 -18.74
C GLY A 129 -1.78 -22.71 -20.15
N ALA A 130 -2.73 -22.17 -20.91
CA ALA A 130 -2.49 -21.57 -22.23
C ALA A 130 -2.62 -20.04 -22.18
N VAL A 131 -1.69 -19.32 -22.83
CA VAL A 131 -1.76 -17.86 -22.96
C VAL A 131 -2.95 -17.50 -23.86
N ALA A 132 -3.95 -16.82 -23.31
CA ALA A 132 -5.15 -16.37 -24.02
C ALA A 132 -4.96 -14.98 -24.67
N GLY A 133 -4.00 -14.18 -24.19
CA GLY A 133 -3.69 -12.85 -24.73
C GLY A 133 -2.98 -11.97 -23.70
N LYS A 134 -3.07 -10.65 -23.87
CA LYS A 134 -2.38 -9.68 -23.00
C LYS A 134 -3.30 -8.61 -22.45
N LEU A 135 -3.17 -8.32 -21.16
CA LEU A 135 -3.68 -7.12 -20.50
C LEU A 135 -2.52 -6.16 -20.29
N LYS A 136 -2.60 -4.98 -20.93
CA LYS A 136 -1.56 -3.97 -20.80
C LYS A 136 -1.52 -3.37 -19.41
N GLY A 137 -0.33 -2.89 -19.05
CA GLY A 137 -0.13 -2.02 -17.90
C GLY A 137 0.43 -2.73 -16.67
N ARG A 138 0.61 -1.97 -15.59
CA ARG A 138 1.23 -2.50 -14.38
C ARG A 138 0.25 -3.36 -13.59
N ALA A 139 0.68 -4.56 -13.23
CA ALA A 139 -0.03 -5.45 -12.32
C ALA A 139 -1.53 -5.64 -12.63
N PRO A 140 -1.90 -6.10 -13.84
CA PRO A 140 -3.30 -6.29 -14.19
C PRO A 140 -3.99 -7.23 -13.21
N GLU A 141 -5.21 -6.88 -12.82
CA GLU A 141 -6.00 -7.65 -11.85
C GLU A 141 -7.20 -8.30 -12.53
N LEU A 142 -7.27 -9.63 -12.50
CA LEU A 142 -8.45 -10.38 -12.89
C LEU A 142 -9.46 -10.36 -11.74
N LEU A 143 -10.67 -9.91 -12.03
CA LEU A 143 -11.77 -9.85 -11.06
C LEU A 143 -12.64 -11.11 -11.11
N GLY A 144 -12.81 -11.70 -12.29
CA GLY A 144 -13.50 -12.98 -12.48
C GLY A 144 -13.92 -13.23 -13.93
N PHE A 145 -14.53 -14.39 -14.18
CA PHE A 145 -15.11 -14.72 -15.48
C PHE A 145 -16.44 -13.99 -15.69
N THR A 146 -16.72 -13.64 -16.95
CA THR A 146 -18.04 -13.14 -17.33
C THR A 146 -19.10 -14.22 -17.15
N SER A 147 -20.36 -13.84 -16.90
CA SER A 147 -21.44 -14.81 -16.66
C SER A 147 -21.67 -15.76 -17.83
N ASP A 148 -21.38 -15.32 -19.06
CA ASP A 148 -21.44 -16.15 -20.27
C ASP A 148 -20.20 -17.04 -20.51
N GLY A 149 -19.17 -16.92 -19.66
CA GLY A 149 -17.92 -17.68 -19.75
C GLY A 149 -17.05 -17.36 -20.97
N THR A 150 -17.39 -16.35 -21.76
CA THR A 150 -16.66 -15.96 -22.98
C THR A 150 -15.49 -15.02 -22.73
N GLY A 151 -15.43 -14.41 -21.54
CA GLY A 151 -14.48 -13.39 -21.19
C GLY A 151 -14.07 -13.38 -19.72
N LEU A 152 -13.21 -12.42 -19.38
CA LEU A 152 -12.83 -12.07 -18.03
C LEU A 152 -13.12 -10.59 -17.80
N LEU A 153 -13.53 -10.23 -16.59
CA LEU A 153 -13.52 -8.86 -16.09
C LEU A 153 -12.17 -8.61 -15.43
N ALA A 154 -11.53 -7.50 -15.79
CA ALA A 154 -10.19 -7.18 -15.30
C ALA A 154 -9.99 -5.68 -15.11
N VAL A 155 -9.02 -5.32 -14.30
CA VAL A 155 -8.55 -3.94 -14.10
C VAL A 155 -7.19 -3.79 -14.79
N GLN A 156 -7.10 -2.79 -15.66
CA GLN A 156 -5.83 -2.34 -16.24
C GLN A 156 -5.39 -1.06 -15.53
N HIS A 157 -4.18 -1.07 -14.96
CA HIS A 157 -3.56 0.15 -14.46
C HIS A 157 -2.62 0.71 -15.53
N PRO A 158 -2.66 2.02 -15.84
CA PRO A 158 -1.77 2.61 -16.82
C PRO A 158 -0.30 2.35 -16.47
N ASP A 159 0.52 2.19 -17.51
CA ASP A 159 1.97 2.08 -17.35
C ASP A 159 2.56 3.43 -16.90
N ALA A 160 3.73 3.44 -16.25
CA ALA A 160 4.35 4.66 -15.73
C ALA A 160 4.66 5.70 -16.83
N ALA A 161 4.76 5.27 -18.09
CA ALA A 161 4.98 6.11 -19.27
C ALA A 161 3.70 6.74 -19.84
N ASP A 162 2.51 6.29 -19.43
CA ASP A 162 1.24 6.92 -19.79
C ASP A 162 0.96 8.04 -18.78
N GLU A 163 1.07 9.30 -19.22
CA GLU A 163 0.92 10.48 -18.37
C GLU A 163 -0.51 10.65 -17.80
N SER A 164 -1.46 9.81 -18.21
CA SER A 164 -2.81 9.79 -17.67
C SER A 164 -2.88 9.13 -16.29
N THR A 165 -3.74 9.70 -15.45
CA THR A 165 -3.95 9.39 -14.02
C THR A 165 -3.79 7.90 -13.65
N TYR A 166 -2.98 7.59 -12.62
CA TYR A 166 -2.58 6.26 -12.10
C TYR A 166 -3.68 5.29 -11.65
N VAL A 167 -4.94 5.57 -11.99
CA VAL A 167 -6.11 4.86 -11.49
C VAL A 167 -6.52 3.79 -12.49
N GLY A 168 -6.94 2.62 -11.97
CA GLY A 168 -7.33 1.49 -12.80
C GLY A 168 -8.52 1.81 -13.72
N SER A 169 -8.60 1.12 -14.84
CA SER A 169 -9.75 1.09 -15.74
C SER A 169 -10.31 -0.33 -15.79
N LEU A 170 -11.64 -0.45 -15.70
CA LEU A 170 -12.32 -1.72 -15.86
C LEU A 170 -12.40 -2.08 -17.34
N VAL A 171 -11.97 -3.29 -17.67
CA VAL A 171 -12.03 -3.85 -19.02
C VAL A 171 -12.69 -5.22 -19.03
N ARG A 172 -13.24 -5.58 -20.20
CA ARG A 172 -13.66 -6.93 -20.53
C ARG A 172 -12.64 -7.55 -21.48
N PHE A 173 -11.98 -8.60 -21.04
CA PHE A 173 -11.04 -9.38 -21.82
C PHE A 173 -11.76 -10.52 -22.53
N ASP A 174 -11.67 -10.59 -23.85
CA ASP A 174 -12.30 -11.63 -24.67
C ASP A 174 -11.36 -12.83 -24.82
N LEU A 175 -11.80 -14.02 -24.38
CA LEU A 175 -10.94 -15.21 -24.36
C LEU A 175 -10.67 -15.80 -25.74
N LYS A 176 -11.46 -15.44 -26.76
CA LYS A 176 -11.31 -15.96 -28.13
C LYS A 176 -10.29 -15.16 -28.93
N THR A 177 -10.30 -13.84 -28.76
CA THR A 177 -9.49 -12.89 -29.52
C THR A 177 -8.26 -12.41 -28.75
N GLY A 178 -8.26 -12.55 -27.42
CA GLY A 178 -7.21 -12.03 -26.54
C GLY A 178 -7.23 -10.51 -26.40
N ALA A 179 -8.31 -9.85 -26.83
CA ALA A 179 -8.47 -8.40 -26.80
C ALA A 179 -9.15 -7.91 -25.52
N ALA A 180 -8.71 -6.77 -25.01
CA ALA A 180 -9.33 -6.08 -23.88
C ALA A 180 -10.17 -4.89 -24.37
N LYS A 181 -11.46 -4.89 -24.07
CA LYS A 181 -12.39 -3.79 -24.36
C LYS A 181 -12.63 -2.96 -23.09
N PRO A 182 -12.37 -1.65 -23.09
CA PRO A 182 -12.72 -0.79 -21.97
C PRO A 182 -14.23 -0.81 -21.68
N LEU A 183 -14.58 -0.92 -20.40
CA LEU A 183 -15.96 -0.79 -19.90
C LEU A 183 -16.14 0.52 -19.14
N VAL A 184 -15.22 0.81 -18.22
CA VAL A 184 -15.20 2.05 -17.43
C VAL A 184 -13.76 2.53 -17.36
N THR A 185 -13.50 3.72 -17.89
CA THR A 185 -12.13 4.24 -18.05
C THR A 185 -11.91 5.40 -17.09
N SER A 186 -10.82 5.33 -16.32
CA SER A 186 -10.35 6.46 -15.53
C SER A 186 -9.70 7.50 -16.44
N GLY A 187 -9.97 8.78 -16.21
CA GLY A 187 -9.45 9.91 -16.96
C GLY A 187 -9.51 11.21 -16.15
N THR A 188 -9.34 12.35 -16.82
CA THR A 188 -9.25 13.66 -16.17
C THR A 188 -10.53 14.11 -15.47
N GLU A 189 -11.69 13.61 -15.91
CA GLU A 189 -13.00 14.00 -15.37
C GLU A 189 -13.53 13.02 -14.31
N ALA A 190 -13.13 11.75 -14.40
CA ALA A 190 -13.61 10.70 -13.53
C ALA A 190 -12.56 9.61 -13.35
N LEU A 191 -12.36 9.20 -12.12
CA LEU A 191 -11.43 8.20 -11.65
C LEU A 191 -12.20 7.13 -10.91
N TYR A 192 -11.86 5.88 -11.19
CA TYR A 192 -12.58 4.71 -10.70
C TYR A 192 -11.63 3.75 -9.98
N ARG A 193 -11.88 3.46 -8.71
CA ARG A 193 -11.02 2.59 -7.89
C ARG A 193 -11.82 1.56 -7.10
N ASP A 194 -11.14 0.70 -6.35
CA ASP A 194 -11.75 -0.36 -5.53
C ASP A 194 -12.71 -1.26 -6.33
N PHE A 195 -12.25 -1.70 -7.52
CA PHE A 195 -13.05 -2.60 -8.34
C PHE A 195 -13.17 -3.97 -7.66
N LYS A 196 -14.41 -4.44 -7.44
CA LYS A 196 -14.66 -5.78 -6.91
C LYS A 196 -15.79 -6.46 -7.66
N LEU A 197 -15.62 -7.72 -7.98
CA LEU A 197 -16.71 -8.53 -8.50
C LEU A 197 -17.72 -8.80 -7.38
N VAL A 198 -18.99 -8.52 -7.64
CA VAL A 198 -20.09 -8.73 -6.69
C VAL A 198 -21.29 -9.30 -7.43
N ASP A 199 -21.96 -10.27 -6.82
CA ASP A 199 -23.24 -10.77 -7.32
C ASP A 199 -24.35 -10.10 -6.50
N VAL A 200 -25.20 -9.32 -7.15
CA VAL A 200 -26.26 -8.51 -6.53
C VAL A 200 -27.59 -8.89 -7.13
N LYS A 201 -28.52 -9.40 -6.31
CA LYS A 201 -29.83 -9.92 -6.75
C LYS A 201 -29.73 -11.00 -7.83
N GLY A 202 -28.68 -11.82 -7.76
CA GLY A 202 -28.40 -12.88 -8.73
C GLY A 202 -27.81 -12.40 -10.06
N GLU A 203 -27.53 -11.10 -10.22
CA GLU A 203 -26.84 -10.56 -11.39
C GLU A 203 -25.40 -10.14 -11.02
N ARG A 204 -24.46 -10.47 -11.91
CA ARG A 204 -23.04 -10.14 -11.73
C ARG A 204 -22.76 -8.69 -12.09
N HIS A 205 -22.07 -8.02 -11.17
CA HIS A 205 -21.67 -6.63 -11.28
C HIS A 205 -20.21 -6.45 -10.86
N VAL A 206 -19.66 -5.28 -11.19
CA VAL A 206 -18.42 -4.78 -10.60
C VAL A 206 -18.76 -3.57 -9.75
N SER A 207 -18.43 -3.60 -8.46
CA SER A 207 -18.49 -2.42 -7.61
C SER A 207 -17.27 -1.54 -7.83
N PHE A 208 -17.41 -0.23 -7.65
CA PHE A 208 -16.31 0.72 -7.73
C PHE A 208 -16.57 1.95 -6.85
N ILE A 209 -15.52 2.74 -6.62
CA ILE A 209 -15.58 4.08 -6.06
C ILE A 209 -15.25 5.07 -7.18
N LYS A 210 -16.16 6.01 -7.46
CA LYS A 210 -15.96 7.09 -8.43
C LYS A 210 -15.56 8.37 -7.70
N HIS A 211 -14.56 9.06 -8.22
CA HIS A 211 -14.15 10.40 -7.81
C HIS A 211 -13.59 11.17 -9.02
N ASN A 212 -13.27 12.45 -8.88
CA ASN A 212 -12.58 13.22 -9.92
C ASN A 212 -11.09 13.48 -9.57
N GLU A 213 -10.61 13.08 -8.39
CA GLU A 213 -9.21 13.27 -7.98
C GLU A 213 -8.59 12.00 -7.38
N ILE A 214 -7.32 11.72 -7.68
CA ILE A 214 -6.67 10.44 -7.34
C ILE A 214 -6.59 10.26 -5.81
N TYR A 215 -6.17 11.31 -5.08
CA TYR A 215 -5.91 11.24 -3.63
C TYR A 215 -6.31 12.48 -2.84
N ARG A 216 -7.31 13.22 -3.31
CA ARG A 216 -7.72 14.45 -2.61
C ARG A 216 -8.92 14.23 -1.72
N CYS A 217 -8.69 14.68 -0.50
CA CYS A 217 -9.67 15.27 0.34
C CYS A 217 -10.01 16.67 -0.17
N GLY A 218 -11.31 16.98 -0.32
CA GLY A 218 -11.76 18.34 -0.68
C GLY A 218 -11.86 18.65 -2.18
N GLY A 219 -12.03 17.64 -3.04
CA GLY A 219 -12.44 17.86 -4.43
C GLY A 219 -13.77 18.63 -4.50
N ALA A 220 -13.97 19.39 -5.59
CA ALA A 220 -15.22 20.12 -5.81
C ALA A 220 -16.43 19.17 -5.94
N GLU A 221 -16.18 17.95 -6.43
CA GLU A 221 -17.18 16.93 -6.67
C GLU A 221 -17.17 15.88 -5.54
N PRO A 222 -18.34 15.36 -5.16
CA PRO A 222 -18.43 14.27 -4.20
C PRO A 222 -17.93 12.94 -4.77
N GLN A 223 -17.54 12.05 -3.86
CA GLN A 223 -17.27 10.64 -4.13
C GLN A 223 -18.58 9.85 -4.13
N TRP A 224 -18.60 8.78 -4.94
CA TRP A 224 -19.74 7.89 -5.09
C TRP A 224 -19.31 6.43 -5.02
N LEU A 225 -20.18 5.61 -4.45
CA LEU A 225 -20.12 4.16 -4.52
C LEU A 225 -20.97 3.70 -5.70
N GLY A 226 -20.41 2.90 -6.60
CA GLY A 226 -21.10 2.50 -7.82
C GLY A 226 -21.14 1.01 -8.08
N LEU A 227 -22.10 0.62 -8.93
CA LEU A 227 -22.18 -0.71 -9.55
C LEU A 227 -22.23 -0.53 -11.07
N VAL A 228 -21.45 -1.33 -11.78
CA VAL A 228 -21.48 -1.43 -13.24
C VAL A 228 -21.74 -2.87 -13.66
N SER A 229 -22.54 -3.06 -14.72
CA SER A 229 -22.77 -4.39 -15.31
C SER A 229 -21.53 -4.90 -16.06
N GLU A 230 -21.52 -6.18 -16.42
CA GLU A 230 -20.44 -6.80 -17.22
C GLU A 230 -20.28 -6.20 -18.63
N ASN A 231 -21.22 -5.34 -19.03
CA ASN A 231 -21.23 -4.64 -20.31
C ASN A 231 -20.85 -3.15 -20.19
N GLY A 232 -20.51 -2.67 -18.99
CA GLY A 232 -20.10 -1.28 -18.75
C GLY A 232 -21.24 -0.31 -18.45
N GLU A 233 -22.47 -0.79 -18.26
CA GLU A 233 -23.61 0.08 -17.90
C GLU A 233 -23.62 0.35 -16.40
N VAL A 234 -23.54 1.62 -16.00
CA VAL A 234 -23.62 2.01 -14.58
C VAL A 234 -25.05 1.82 -14.08
N ARG A 235 -25.24 0.88 -13.15
CA ARG A 235 -26.55 0.48 -12.61
C ARG A 235 -26.95 1.29 -11.38
N SER A 236 -25.96 1.73 -10.60
CA SER A 236 -26.19 2.42 -9.33
C SER A 236 -25.05 3.37 -9.01
N LEU A 237 -25.39 4.50 -8.40
CA LEU A 237 -24.48 5.43 -7.73
C LEU A 237 -25.14 5.86 -6.42
N VAL A 238 -24.50 5.56 -5.30
CA VAL A 238 -24.99 5.82 -3.93
C VAL A 238 -23.88 6.38 -3.05
N GLY A 239 -24.26 6.84 -1.85
CA GLY A 239 -23.32 7.32 -0.85
C GLY A 239 -22.56 8.53 -1.34
N GLU A 240 -23.20 9.70 -1.40
CA GLU A 240 -22.52 10.93 -1.77
C GLU A 240 -21.69 11.45 -0.57
N THR A 241 -20.39 11.65 -0.73
CA THR A 241 -19.56 12.24 0.33
C THR A 241 -18.42 13.11 -0.20
N ARG A 242 -18.10 14.19 0.52
CA ARG A 242 -16.87 14.98 0.29
C ARG A 242 -15.65 14.42 1.04
N HIS A 243 -15.88 13.35 1.80
CA HIS A 243 -14.84 12.59 2.48
C HIS A 243 -14.31 11.47 1.59
N HIS A 244 -13.37 10.69 2.08
CA HIS A 244 -12.70 9.67 1.29
C HIS A 244 -13.30 8.29 1.54
N TYR A 245 -13.94 7.69 0.53
CA TYR A 245 -14.22 6.26 0.56
C TYR A 245 -12.96 5.47 0.26
N ARG A 246 -12.62 4.54 1.15
CA ARG A 246 -11.50 3.62 0.97
C ARG A 246 -11.89 2.32 0.29
N SER A 247 -13.05 1.78 0.68
CA SER A 247 -13.53 0.47 0.26
C SER A 247 -15.05 0.42 0.34
N ALA A 248 -15.68 -0.34 -0.55
CA ALA A 248 -17.08 -0.73 -0.43
C ALA A 248 -17.28 -2.21 -0.77
N VAL A 249 -18.30 -2.80 -0.14
CA VAL A 249 -18.75 -4.18 -0.38
C VAL A 249 -20.28 -4.22 -0.33
N TRP A 250 -20.88 -4.93 -1.29
CA TRP A 250 -22.32 -4.98 -1.49
C TRP A 250 -22.88 -6.29 -0.96
N SER A 251 -24.07 -6.26 -0.34
CA SER A 251 -24.75 -7.48 0.05
C SER A 251 -25.30 -8.20 -1.17
N THR A 252 -25.30 -9.53 -1.14
CA THR A 252 -25.73 -10.35 -2.27
C THR A 252 -27.20 -10.18 -2.63
N ASP A 253 -28.05 -9.86 -1.64
CA ASP A 253 -29.45 -9.51 -1.84
C ASP A 253 -29.66 -8.09 -2.42
N GLY A 254 -28.60 -7.29 -2.54
CA GLY A 254 -28.63 -5.92 -3.02
C GLY A 254 -29.46 -4.96 -2.17
N THR A 255 -29.66 -5.27 -0.89
CA THR A 255 -30.40 -4.41 0.03
C THR A 255 -29.47 -3.47 0.81
N ARG A 256 -28.17 -3.79 0.89
CA ARG A 256 -27.19 -3.04 1.68
C ARG A 256 -25.86 -2.86 0.96
N VAL A 257 -25.16 -1.82 1.37
CA VAL A 257 -23.74 -1.61 1.07
C VAL A 257 -23.02 -1.29 2.37
N ALA A 258 -21.92 -2.00 2.65
CA ALA A 258 -20.97 -1.58 3.65
C ALA A 258 -19.86 -0.77 2.97
N TYR A 259 -19.42 0.30 3.62
CA TYR A 259 -18.33 1.12 3.10
C TYR A 259 -17.47 1.67 4.22
N GLU A 260 -16.20 1.86 3.91
CA GLU A 260 -15.25 2.53 4.78
C GLU A 260 -15.10 3.98 4.35
N VAL A 261 -15.27 4.90 5.30
CA VAL A 261 -15.10 6.34 5.07
C VAL A 261 -14.03 6.91 6.00
N MET A 262 -13.21 7.79 5.44
CA MET A 262 -12.19 8.54 6.15
C MET A 262 -12.42 10.04 5.94
N GLY A 263 -12.50 10.75 7.04
CA GLY A 263 -12.58 12.19 7.13
C GLY A 263 -11.37 12.86 6.52
N CYS A 264 -11.58 14.09 6.05
CA CYS A 264 -10.66 14.77 5.17
C CYS A 264 -10.04 15.98 5.85
N VAL A 265 -8.73 15.91 6.12
CA VAL A 265 -7.98 16.90 6.94
C VAL A 265 -7.72 18.23 6.21
N SER A 266 -8.36 18.47 5.06
CA SER A 266 -8.22 19.71 4.29
C SER A 266 -8.93 20.91 4.93
N ASP A 267 -9.79 20.69 5.93
CA ASP A 267 -10.42 21.76 6.70
C ASP A 267 -9.49 22.26 7.82
N LYS A 268 -8.72 23.31 7.53
CA LYS A 268 -7.70 23.90 8.41
C LYS A 268 -8.26 24.53 9.69
N THR A 269 -9.57 24.56 9.89
CA THR A 269 -10.22 25.31 10.99
C THR A 269 -10.52 24.47 12.23
N ARG A 270 -10.25 23.15 12.21
CA ARG A 270 -10.67 22.21 13.25
C ARG A 270 -9.57 21.18 13.56
N GLY A 271 -9.46 20.79 14.83
CA GLY A 271 -8.37 19.96 15.37
C GLY A 271 -8.47 18.45 15.06
N PRO A 272 -7.46 17.65 15.46
CA PRO A 272 -7.29 16.24 15.09
C PRO A 272 -8.43 15.29 15.50
N ASP A 273 -9.21 15.63 16.53
CA ASP A 273 -10.33 14.81 17.02
C ASP A 273 -11.61 14.95 16.17
N GLN A 274 -11.63 15.87 15.20
CA GLN A 274 -12.82 16.19 14.39
C GLN A 274 -13.44 14.96 13.71
N PHE A 275 -12.61 14.00 13.29
CA PHE A 275 -13.07 12.86 12.51
C PHE A 275 -13.25 11.58 13.33
N ALA A 276 -12.96 11.60 14.64
CA ALA A 276 -13.16 10.44 15.51
C ALA A 276 -14.63 10.00 15.56
N GLY A 277 -15.58 10.94 15.40
CA GLY A 277 -17.02 10.67 15.28
C GLY A 277 -17.49 10.22 13.89
N PHE A 278 -16.62 10.29 12.88
CA PHE A 278 -16.98 10.11 11.47
C PHE A 278 -16.24 8.96 10.77
N ASN A 279 -14.98 8.69 11.15
CA ASN A 279 -14.18 7.67 10.47
C ASN A 279 -14.69 6.26 10.75
N GLY A 280 -14.57 5.35 9.79
CA GLY A 280 -14.79 3.92 10.03
C GLY A 280 -15.75 3.29 9.05
N VAL A 281 -16.38 2.19 9.49
CA VAL A 281 -17.22 1.37 8.61
C VAL A 281 -18.68 1.66 8.88
N TYR A 282 -19.39 1.91 7.79
CA TYR A 282 -20.83 2.15 7.77
C TYR A 282 -21.52 1.04 7.01
N VAL A 283 -22.74 0.72 7.39
CA VAL A 283 -23.67 -0.11 6.62
C VAL A 283 -24.88 0.74 6.29
N GLN A 284 -25.13 0.91 4.99
CA GLN A 284 -26.28 1.64 4.48
C GLN A 284 -27.32 0.67 3.93
N ASP A 285 -28.55 0.83 4.41
CA ASP A 285 -29.73 0.24 3.81
C ASP A 285 -30.14 1.06 2.58
N LEU A 286 -30.19 0.41 1.42
CA LEU A 286 -30.38 1.07 0.13
C LEU A 286 -31.82 1.52 -0.11
N ALA A 287 -32.80 0.87 0.51
CA ALA A 287 -34.21 1.23 0.38
C ALA A 287 -34.54 2.49 1.20
N THR A 288 -34.08 2.53 2.45
CA THR A 288 -34.34 3.63 3.38
C THR A 288 -33.29 4.75 3.29
N ARG A 289 -32.15 4.48 2.66
CA ARG A 289 -30.96 5.34 2.60
C ARG A 289 -30.36 5.68 3.96
N LYS A 290 -30.73 4.94 5.01
CA LYS A 290 -30.15 5.13 6.35
C LYS A 290 -28.83 4.39 6.44
N ALA A 291 -27.80 5.10 6.91
CA ALA A 291 -26.48 4.54 7.18
C ALA A 291 -26.22 4.50 8.68
N SER A 292 -25.74 3.37 9.16
CA SER A 292 -25.32 3.17 10.56
C SER A 292 -23.82 2.93 10.61
N ARG A 293 -23.12 3.67 11.47
CA ARG A 293 -21.71 3.40 11.77
C ARG A 293 -21.64 2.15 12.64
N VAL A 294 -20.96 1.13 12.16
CA VAL A 294 -20.87 -0.19 12.82
C VAL A 294 -19.46 -0.49 13.32
N VAL A 295 -18.45 0.23 12.82
CA VAL A 295 -17.08 0.21 13.35
C VAL A 295 -16.60 1.65 13.55
N GLU A 296 -16.14 1.95 14.76
CA GLU A 296 -15.61 3.26 15.10
C GLU A 296 -14.14 3.40 14.73
N GLY A 297 -13.88 4.15 13.67
CA GLY A 297 -12.57 4.16 13.02
C GLY A 297 -12.34 2.85 12.29
N LEU A 298 -11.29 2.80 11.48
CA LEU A 298 -10.70 1.54 11.05
C LEU A 298 -9.22 1.83 10.90
N SER A 299 -8.38 1.11 11.64
CA SER A 299 -6.95 1.19 11.38
C SER A 299 -6.70 0.58 10.01
N PHE A 300 -5.68 1.05 9.32
CA PHE A 300 -5.37 0.52 8.00
C PHE A 300 -4.79 -0.91 8.04
N ASN A 301 -4.54 -1.46 9.23
CA ASN A 301 -4.23 -2.87 9.44
C ASN A 301 -5.41 -3.80 9.08
N TYR A 302 -6.61 -3.24 8.94
CA TYR A 302 -7.83 -3.92 8.55
C TYR A 302 -8.40 -3.29 7.28
N ALA A 303 -8.95 -4.13 6.41
CA ALA A 303 -9.73 -3.72 5.26
C ALA A 303 -11.15 -4.24 5.39
N LEU A 304 -12.12 -3.49 4.85
CA LEU A 304 -13.47 -3.99 4.64
C LEU A 304 -13.45 -5.01 3.49
N THR A 305 -13.71 -6.28 3.83
CA THR A 305 -13.56 -7.42 2.92
C THR A 305 -14.87 -8.10 2.54
N GLY A 306 -15.95 -7.85 3.29
CA GLY A 306 -17.27 -8.41 2.97
C GLY A 306 -18.40 -7.87 3.84
N ILE A 307 -19.61 -8.34 3.59
CA ILE A 307 -20.80 -8.10 4.41
C ILE A 307 -21.65 -9.36 4.43
N GLU A 308 -22.09 -9.77 5.61
CA GLU A 308 -22.98 -10.91 5.82
C GLU A 308 -24.25 -10.44 6.52
N GLY A 309 -25.38 -10.49 5.80
CA GLY A 309 -26.62 -9.86 6.26
C GLY A 309 -26.44 -8.35 6.43
N SER A 310 -26.35 -7.89 7.69
CA SER A 310 -26.09 -6.50 8.05
C SER A 310 -24.73 -6.28 8.72
N THR A 311 -23.91 -7.31 8.86
CA THR A 311 -22.67 -7.25 9.62
C THR A 311 -21.48 -7.23 8.67
N PRO A 312 -20.65 -6.17 8.65
CA PRO A 312 -19.44 -6.16 7.83
C PRO A 312 -18.43 -7.18 8.34
N VAL A 313 -17.63 -7.67 7.41
CA VAL A 313 -16.44 -8.46 7.68
C VAL A 313 -15.24 -7.57 7.40
N ILE A 314 -14.36 -7.44 8.40
CA ILE A 314 -13.11 -6.70 8.29
C ILE A 314 -11.94 -7.63 8.60
N GLY A 315 -10.80 -7.38 7.99
CA GLY A 315 -9.63 -8.20 8.24
C GLY A 315 -8.43 -7.84 7.39
N SER A 316 -7.35 -8.57 7.64
CA SER A 316 -6.17 -8.60 6.78
C SER A 316 -5.47 -9.94 6.91
N PRO A 317 -4.58 -10.28 5.95
CA PRO A 317 -3.76 -11.47 6.10
C PRO A 317 -2.94 -11.51 7.38
N GLN A 318 -2.56 -10.35 7.93
CA GLN A 318 -1.71 -10.26 9.11
C GLN A 318 -2.50 -10.39 10.42
N LYS A 319 -3.71 -9.83 10.47
CA LYS A 319 -4.51 -9.74 11.71
C LYS A 319 -5.71 -10.71 11.75
N GLY A 320 -5.93 -11.46 10.68
CA GLY A 320 -7.11 -12.33 10.54
C GLY A 320 -8.36 -11.54 10.15
N TYR A 321 -9.50 -12.22 10.09
CA TYR A 321 -10.77 -11.67 9.63
C TYR A 321 -11.87 -11.93 10.66
N LEU A 322 -12.75 -10.96 10.86
CA LEU A 322 -13.83 -11.04 11.84
C LEU A 322 -15.08 -10.26 11.40
N LYS A 323 -16.23 -10.71 11.90
CA LYS A 323 -17.50 -9.99 11.82
C LYS A 323 -17.47 -8.83 12.81
N ALA A 324 -17.64 -7.61 12.32
CA ALA A 324 -17.49 -6.40 13.13
C ALA A 324 -18.83 -5.70 13.35
N SER A 325 -19.18 -5.46 14.61
CA SER A 325 -20.35 -4.65 14.98
C SER A 325 -20.16 -4.08 16.37
N GLY A 326 -20.26 -2.75 16.51
CA GLY A 326 -20.13 -2.07 17.80
C GLY A 326 -18.71 -2.12 18.37
N ILE A 327 -17.71 -2.28 17.52
CA ILE A 327 -16.29 -2.33 17.91
C ILE A 327 -15.56 -1.08 17.43
N SER A 328 -14.51 -0.68 18.15
CA SER A 328 -13.63 0.42 17.77
C SER A 328 -12.34 -0.11 17.13
N ALA A 329 -11.71 0.71 16.28
CA ALA A 329 -10.38 0.45 15.75
C ALA A 329 -9.36 0.15 16.87
N SER A 330 -9.44 0.89 17.98
CA SER A 330 -8.57 0.68 19.15
C SER A 330 -8.74 -0.70 19.80
N SER A 331 -9.95 -1.27 19.77
CA SER A 331 -10.21 -2.63 20.27
C SER A 331 -9.73 -3.73 19.34
N LEU A 332 -9.64 -3.45 18.03
CA LEU A 332 -9.19 -4.37 17.01
C LEU A 332 -7.66 -4.53 17.02
N ASP A 333 -6.94 -3.42 17.18
CA ASP A 333 -5.47 -3.44 17.12
C ASP A 333 -4.82 -4.19 18.31
N GLY A 334 -5.57 -4.47 19.40
CA GLY A 334 -5.13 -5.28 20.54
C GLY A 334 -3.92 -4.72 21.31
N GLU A 335 -3.38 -5.48 22.29
CA GLU A 335 -2.01 -5.27 22.75
C GLU A 335 -1.05 -5.65 21.62
N ILE A 336 -0.17 -4.70 21.31
CA ILE A 336 0.78 -4.67 20.20
C ILE A 336 1.61 -5.96 20.16
N THR A 337 1.18 -6.94 19.35
CA THR A 337 2.07 -7.98 18.84
C THR A 337 2.88 -7.35 17.71
N THR A 338 4.19 -7.31 17.87
CA THR A 338 5.17 -6.69 16.97
C THR A 338 5.00 -7.15 15.51
N MET A 339 4.32 -6.37 14.67
CA MET A 339 4.16 -6.59 13.22
C MET A 339 4.23 -5.24 12.48
N GLY A 340 4.64 -5.17 11.22
CA GLY A 340 4.84 -3.88 10.54
C GLY A 340 4.37 -3.90 9.09
N ARG A 341 4.24 -2.71 8.48
CA ARG A 341 4.03 -2.54 7.04
C ARG A 341 5.27 -1.93 6.41
N LEU A 342 5.70 -2.43 5.27
CA LEU A 342 6.80 -1.89 4.48
C LEU A 342 6.36 -1.80 3.02
N ASN A 343 6.29 -0.59 2.47
CA ASN A 343 6.02 -0.37 1.06
C ASN A 343 7.36 -0.42 0.29
N ARG A 344 7.34 -0.98 -0.93
CA ARG A 344 8.55 -1.03 -1.77
C ARG A 344 8.91 0.38 -2.24
N ALA A 345 10.10 0.83 -1.89
CA ALA A 345 10.73 2.03 -2.43
C ALA A 345 12.13 1.69 -2.93
N GLU A 346 12.55 2.29 -4.06
CA GLU A 346 13.94 2.17 -4.50
C GLU A 346 14.82 3.04 -3.58
N TYR A 347 15.89 2.46 -3.06
CA TYR A 347 16.87 3.19 -2.26
C TYR A 347 17.78 4.01 -3.16
N ILE A 348 18.12 5.21 -2.71
CA ILE A 348 19.08 6.11 -3.36
C ILE A 348 19.91 6.76 -2.26
N HIS A 349 21.23 6.65 -2.36
CA HIS A 349 22.17 7.30 -1.44
C HIS A 349 22.62 8.66 -1.96
N GLN A 350 22.47 9.72 -1.17
CA GLN A 350 22.70 11.10 -1.63
C GLN A 350 24.15 11.36 -2.09
N LEU A 351 25.12 10.67 -1.48
CA LEU A 351 26.55 10.79 -1.83
C LEU A 351 26.99 9.88 -2.98
N TRP A 352 26.40 8.69 -3.09
CA TRP A 352 27.03 7.57 -3.80
C TRP A 352 26.21 7.11 -5.00
N ASP A 353 24.93 7.44 -5.05
CA ASP A 353 24.05 7.20 -6.20
C ASP A 353 23.91 8.42 -7.11
N THR A 354 24.78 9.42 -6.96
CA THR A 354 24.76 10.66 -7.73
C THR A 354 26.04 10.80 -8.55
N ARG A 355 26.14 11.83 -9.40
CA ARG A 355 27.35 12.06 -10.22
C ARG A 355 28.61 12.02 -9.35
N ASN A 356 29.69 11.40 -9.82
CA ASN A 356 30.94 11.28 -9.03
C ASN A 356 31.53 12.64 -8.63
N GLU A 357 31.28 13.67 -9.45
CA GLU A 357 31.77 15.03 -9.21
C GLU A 357 30.88 15.82 -8.23
N PHE A 358 29.72 15.28 -7.85
CA PHE A 358 28.74 15.94 -7.00
C PHE A 358 28.97 15.65 -5.51
N ASN A 359 29.10 16.72 -4.72
CA ASN A 359 29.16 16.59 -3.27
C ASN A 359 27.75 16.65 -2.64
N GLY A 360 27.11 15.48 -2.52
CA GLY A 360 25.73 15.35 -2.04
C GLY A 360 25.49 15.59 -0.54
N ASN A 361 26.43 16.11 0.24
CA ASN A 361 26.27 16.32 1.70
C ASN A 361 25.11 17.24 2.09
N SER A 362 24.58 18.05 1.16
CA SER A 362 23.40 18.92 1.34
C SER A 362 22.12 18.40 0.70
N SER A 363 22.10 17.16 0.24
CA SER A 363 21.12 16.69 -0.74
C SER A 363 20.16 15.63 -0.21
N CYS A 364 20.03 15.53 1.11
CA CYS A 364 19.10 14.61 1.78
C CYS A 364 17.63 14.84 1.39
N GLY A 365 17.18 16.10 1.33
CA GLY A 365 15.85 16.48 0.81
C GLY A 365 15.66 16.13 -0.67
N PRO A 366 16.51 16.65 -1.58
CA PRO A 366 16.47 16.27 -2.99
C PRO A 366 16.44 14.76 -3.27
N THR A 367 17.25 14.00 -2.53
CA THR A 367 17.31 12.53 -2.65
C THR A 367 16.03 11.89 -2.13
N SER A 368 15.51 12.36 -1.00
CA SER A 368 14.24 11.91 -0.43
C SER A 368 13.06 12.14 -1.37
N ALA A 369 12.99 13.32 -1.99
CA ALA A 369 11.97 13.62 -2.99
C ALA A 369 12.05 12.68 -4.19
N VAL A 370 13.25 12.37 -4.69
CA VAL A 370 13.40 11.43 -5.79
C VAL A 370 13.00 10.01 -5.37
N ILE A 371 13.38 9.53 -4.19
CA ILE A 371 12.93 8.22 -3.67
C ILE A 371 11.40 8.13 -3.62
N ASP A 372 10.73 9.19 -3.17
CA ASP A 372 9.26 9.25 -3.14
C ASP A 372 8.66 9.10 -4.56
N LEU A 373 9.24 9.82 -5.53
CA LEU A 373 8.73 9.88 -6.90
C LEU A 373 9.09 8.68 -7.78
N VAL A 374 10.26 8.04 -7.62
CA VAL A 374 10.71 6.93 -8.50
C VAL A 374 9.78 5.71 -8.43
N THR A 375 9.03 5.59 -7.34
CA THR A 375 8.11 4.47 -7.16
C THR A 375 6.81 4.68 -7.96
N TYR A 376 6.41 5.92 -8.21
CA TYR A 376 5.06 6.21 -8.71
C TYR A 376 4.96 7.26 -9.81
N GLN A 377 5.94 8.14 -10.03
CA GLN A 377 5.76 9.41 -10.77
C GLN A 377 6.87 9.75 -11.77
N LEU A 378 8.01 9.06 -11.74
CA LEU A 378 9.08 9.23 -12.73
C LEU A 378 9.00 8.10 -13.78
N PRO A 379 8.87 8.44 -15.09
CA PRO A 379 8.47 7.46 -16.10
C PRO A 379 9.60 6.54 -16.58
N ASN A 380 10.86 6.99 -16.50
CA ASN A 380 12.00 6.27 -17.07
C ASN A 380 13.22 6.38 -16.17
N GLU A 381 14.04 5.31 -16.11
CA GLU A 381 15.37 5.38 -15.49
C GLU A 381 16.19 6.49 -16.12
N PHE A 382 16.77 7.34 -15.28
CA PHE A 382 17.69 8.41 -15.69
C PHE A 382 18.98 8.23 -14.89
N GLY A 383 19.68 7.15 -15.24
CA GLY A 383 20.78 6.64 -14.44
C GLY A 383 22.15 7.18 -14.81
N VAL A 384 23.12 6.95 -13.93
CA VAL A 384 24.52 7.33 -14.06
C VAL A 384 25.43 6.22 -13.53
N GLN A 385 26.55 5.99 -14.21
CA GLN A 385 27.60 5.12 -13.69
C GLN A 385 28.40 5.88 -12.62
N VAL A 386 28.46 5.31 -11.43
CA VAL A 386 29.18 5.87 -10.29
C VAL A 386 30.34 4.96 -9.92
N SER A 387 31.32 5.51 -9.21
CA SER A 387 32.57 4.85 -8.83
C SER A 387 32.70 4.60 -7.33
N GLN A 388 31.85 5.25 -6.52
CA GLN A 388 31.83 5.18 -5.06
C GLN A 388 30.47 4.68 -4.57
N PRO A 389 30.40 3.95 -3.44
CA PRO A 389 31.54 3.40 -2.69
C PRO A 389 32.26 2.28 -3.45
N THR A 390 31.59 1.71 -4.46
CA THR A 390 32.17 0.81 -5.47
C THR A 390 31.53 1.14 -6.82
N SER A 391 32.13 0.69 -7.92
CA SER A 391 31.57 0.96 -9.25
C SER A 391 30.22 0.28 -9.44
N HIS A 392 29.16 1.05 -9.66
CA HIS A 392 27.82 0.53 -9.93
C HIS A 392 26.99 1.49 -10.80
N TRP A 393 25.88 0.97 -11.34
CA TRP A 393 24.91 1.78 -12.07
C TRP A 393 23.85 2.28 -11.10
N SER A 394 23.79 3.60 -10.88
CA SER A 394 22.70 4.22 -10.15
C SER A 394 21.57 4.57 -11.10
N LYS A 395 20.40 3.92 -10.95
CA LYS A 395 19.28 4.02 -11.89
C LYS A 395 18.63 5.39 -11.96
N TRP A 396 18.71 6.17 -10.88
CA TRP A 396 17.90 7.38 -10.68
C TRP A 396 18.73 8.62 -10.36
N GLY A 397 20.06 8.48 -10.22
CA GLY A 397 20.97 9.53 -9.75
C GLY A 397 20.95 10.86 -10.52
N ARG A 398 20.60 10.82 -11.82
CA ARG A 398 20.57 12.05 -12.63
C ARG A 398 19.35 12.90 -12.36
N TYR A 399 18.25 12.35 -11.85
CA TYR A 399 17.11 13.17 -11.38
C TYR A 399 17.50 14.11 -10.24
N ILE A 400 18.53 13.75 -9.47
CA ILE A 400 19.03 14.58 -8.37
C ILE A 400 19.93 15.71 -8.88
N THR A 401 20.74 15.45 -9.91
CA THR A 401 21.90 16.29 -10.28
C THR A 401 21.77 17.02 -11.62
N ASP A 402 20.96 16.49 -12.55
CA ASP A 402 20.83 16.98 -13.91
C ASP A 402 19.47 17.62 -14.18
N GLU A 403 19.44 18.50 -15.18
CA GLU A 403 18.18 19.00 -15.73
C GLU A 403 17.36 17.87 -16.34
N PHE A 404 16.07 17.87 -16.03
CA PHE A 404 15.09 17.02 -16.69
C PHE A 404 13.76 17.74 -16.81
N THR A 405 12.90 17.24 -17.70
CA THR A 405 11.52 17.70 -17.85
C THR A 405 10.59 16.56 -17.46
N ASN A 406 9.63 16.87 -16.60
CA ASN A 406 8.53 15.96 -16.28
C ASN A 406 7.23 16.77 -16.16
N ARG A 407 6.13 16.25 -16.70
CA ARG A 407 4.78 16.86 -16.61
C ARG A 407 4.75 18.36 -16.95
N GLY A 408 5.45 18.74 -18.02
CA GLY A 408 5.51 20.12 -18.52
C GLY A 408 6.36 21.09 -17.68
N THR A 409 7.01 20.63 -16.60
CA THR A 409 7.97 21.42 -15.83
C THR A 409 9.39 20.98 -16.17
N THR A 410 10.26 21.93 -16.52
CA THR A 410 11.71 21.70 -16.63
C THR A 410 12.41 22.11 -15.34
N PHE A 411 13.06 21.16 -14.68
CA PHE A 411 13.78 21.35 -13.42
C PHE A 411 15.22 21.82 -13.68
N ASN A 412 15.36 23.06 -14.14
CA ASN A 412 16.62 23.67 -14.59
C ASN A 412 17.23 24.69 -13.61
N ARG A 413 16.58 24.92 -12.46
CA ARG A 413 17.17 25.75 -11.38
C ARG A 413 18.52 25.17 -11.00
N THR A 414 19.45 26.06 -10.67
CA THR A 414 20.84 25.69 -10.43
C THR A 414 21.23 26.06 -9.01
N MET A 415 21.89 25.13 -8.31
CA MET A 415 22.40 25.35 -6.97
C MET A 415 23.77 24.71 -6.78
N ASN A 416 24.62 25.35 -6.00
CA ASN A 416 25.92 24.80 -5.63
C ASN A 416 25.76 23.53 -4.78
N ASP A 417 26.66 22.58 -4.94
CA ASP A 417 26.79 21.46 -4.00
C ASP A 417 27.40 21.92 -2.65
N TRP A 418 27.51 20.98 -1.70
CA TRP A 418 28.03 21.27 -0.37
C TRP A 418 29.43 21.92 -0.36
N SER A 419 30.30 21.50 -1.29
CA SER A 419 31.67 22.03 -1.41
C SER A 419 31.76 23.35 -2.18
N ARG A 420 30.66 23.76 -2.84
CA ARG A 420 30.52 24.96 -3.65
C ARG A 420 31.39 25.02 -4.90
N THR A 421 31.92 23.89 -5.33
CA THR A 421 32.78 23.80 -6.51
C THR A 421 31.99 23.42 -7.76
N GLY A 422 30.89 22.68 -7.61
CA GLY A 422 29.98 22.33 -8.69
C GLY A 422 28.63 23.09 -8.62
N SER A 423 28.00 23.23 -9.78
CA SER A 423 26.71 23.91 -9.96
C SER A 423 25.73 22.95 -10.63
N TRP A 424 24.72 22.53 -9.89
CA TRP A 424 23.93 21.33 -10.19
C TRP A 424 22.44 21.66 -10.35
N LYS A 425 21.74 20.87 -11.16
CA LYS A 425 20.32 21.07 -11.52
C LYS A 425 19.46 19.94 -10.95
N GLY A 426 18.28 19.70 -11.52
CA GLY A 426 17.39 18.63 -11.09
C GLY A 426 16.79 18.90 -9.72
N ALA A 427 16.54 17.83 -8.95
CA ALA A 427 16.01 17.96 -7.60
C ALA A 427 16.91 18.82 -6.71
N HIS A 428 18.24 18.67 -6.79
CA HIS A 428 19.17 19.46 -5.99
C HIS A 428 19.06 20.94 -6.30
N GLY A 429 19.14 21.30 -7.59
CA GLY A 429 19.03 22.69 -8.02
C GLY A 429 17.66 23.33 -7.72
N TRP A 430 16.59 22.54 -7.69
CA TRP A 430 15.25 23.04 -7.44
C TRP A 430 14.92 23.24 -5.96
N ILE A 431 15.33 22.28 -5.12
CA ILE A 431 14.95 22.19 -3.71
C ILE A 431 15.94 22.94 -2.81
N THR A 432 17.23 22.93 -3.16
CA THR A 432 18.29 23.42 -2.29
C THR A 432 18.49 24.93 -2.43
N GLY A 433 18.81 25.60 -1.32
CA GLY A 433 19.26 27.00 -1.32
C GLY A 433 20.04 27.35 -0.05
N TYR A 434 20.47 28.62 0.08
CA TYR A 434 21.29 29.10 1.21
C TYR A 434 20.43 29.48 2.42
N TYR A 435 19.68 28.52 2.96
CA TYR A 435 18.77 28.74 4.09
C TYR A 435 19.36 28.30 5.43
N CYS A 436 20.39 27.46 5.42
CA CYS A 436 20.99 26.93 6.63
C CYS A 436 22.13 27.83 7.14
N GLY A 437 22.19 27.93 8.46
CA GLY A 437 23.21 28.71 9.17
C GLY A 437 24.64 28.27 8.85
N GLY A 438 25.58 29.15 9.17
CA GLY A 438 27.00 28.99 8.86
C GLY A 438 27.55 30.29 8.27
N ASN A 439 28.86 30.50 8.40
CA ASN A 439 29.54 31.61 7.74
C ASN A 439 30.69 31.08 6.88
N PRO A 440 30.56 31.06 5.53
CA PRO A 440 29.36 31.45 4.78
C PRO A 440 28.20 30.43 4.89
N ALA A 441 26.95 30.88 4.67
CA ALA A 441 25.74 30.05 4.76
C ALA A 441 25.82 28.84 3.82
N ARG A 442 25.41 27.65 4.27
CA ARG A 442 25.56 26.39 3.50
C ARG A 442 24.28 26.04 2.72
N PRO A 443 24.39 25.35 1.56
CA PRO A 443 23.24 24.84 0.84
C PRO A 443 22.48 23.82 1.69
N CYS A 444 21.16 23.91 1.72
CA CYS A 444 20.28 22.89 2.29
C CYS A 444 18.87 22.95 1.70
N ALA A 445 18.08 21.91 1.94
CA ALA A 445 16.72 21.78 1.40
C ALA A 445 15.77 22.86 1.93
N SER A 446 15.00 23.47 1.03
CA SER A 446 13.88 24.35 1.37
C SER A 446 12.60 23.56 1.49
N TRP A 447 11.91 23.71 2.62
CA TRP A 447 10.63 23.05 2.86
C TRP A 447 9.54 23.38 1.84
N GLU A 448 9.53 24.62 1.36
CA GLU A 448 8.59 25.07 0.34
C GLU A 448 8.97 24.51 -1.04
N SER A 449 10.26 24.48 -1.35
CA SER A 449 10.73 23.97 -2.64
C SER A 449 10.61 22.45 -2.74
N GLU A 450 10.74 21.73 -1.63
CA GLU A 450 10.44 20.30 -1.51
C GLU A 450 8.97 20.02 -1.93
N ARG A 451 8.02 20.75 -1.32
CA ARG A 451 6.60 20.67 -1.66
C ARG A 451 6.35 21.01 -3.13
N ASP A 452 6.92 22.10 -3.62
CA ASP A 452 6.74 22.55 -5.01
C ASP A 452 7.31 21.53 -6.02
N PHE A 453 8.47 20.95 -5.73
CA PHE A 453 9.08 19.91 -6.58
C PHE A 453 8.18 18.67 -6.69
N LEU A 454 7.73 18.13 -5.56
CA LEU A 454 6.83 16.98 -5.52
C LEU A 454 5.51 17.28 -6.24
N ALA A 455 4.90 18.45 -5.98
CA ALA A 455 3.64 18.84 -6.61
C ALA A 455 3.75 19.03 -8.13
N ARG A 456 4.88 19.55 -8.63
CA ARG A 456 5.13 19.72 -10.08
C ARG A 456 5.40 18.40 -10.80
N ASN A 457 5.89 17.39 -10.07
CA ASN A 457 5.91 16.01 -10.54
C ASN A 457 4.53 15.32 -10.36
N GLY A 458 3.51 16.06 -9.92
CA GLY A 458 2.11 15.66 -9.81
C GLY A 458 1.78 14.80 -8.60
N ALA A 459 2.58 14.89 -7.54
CA ALA A 459 2.25 14.34 -6.23
C ALA A 459 1.16 15.17 -5.53
N ALA A 460 0.30 14.49 -4.76
CA ALA A 460 -0.69 15.14 -3.91
C ALA A 460 -0.09 15.37 -2.51
N VAL A 461 0.76 16.40 -2.41
CA VAL A 461 1.60 16.66 -1.23
C VAL A 461 0.79 17.21 -0.07
N GLN A 462 0.86 16.53 1.07
CA GLN A 462 0.47 17.08 2.37
C GLN A 462 1.73 17.44 3.15
N GLN A 463 1.82 18.69 3.61
CA GLN A 463 2.95 19.21 4.36
C GLN A 463 2.50 19.65 5.76
N GLY A 464 3.18 19.19 6.80
CA GLY A 464 2.86 19.60 8.16
C GLY A 464 3.65 18.83 9.21
N ASN A 465 3.24 19.02 10.47
CA ASN A 465 3.69 18.20 11.59
C ASN A 465 2.65 17.10 11.84
N PHE A 466 2.96 15.86 11.46
CA PHE A 466 2.08 14.71 11.60
C PHE A 466 2.36 13.93 12.87
N THR A 467 1.32 13.32 13.45
CA THR A 467 1.50 12.34 14.52
C THR A 467 2.01 11.01 13.94
N PRO A 468 2.63 10.13 14.76
CA PRO A 468 2.98 8.78 14.32
C PRO A 468 1.82 8.04 13.67
N ALA A 469 0.60 8.20 14.19
CA ALA A 469 -0.60 7.57 13.65
C ALA A 469 -0.95 8.09 12.24
N GLN A 470 -0.79 9.39 11.98
CA GLN A 470 -0.99 9.97 10.66
C GLN A 470 0.07 9.50 9.66
N VAL A 471 1.32 9.35 10.10
CA VAL A 471 2.39 8.79 9.25
C VAL A 471 2.04 7.37 8.83
N ARG A 472 1.65 6.52 9.77
CA ARG A 472 1.18 5.16 9.45
C ARG A 472 0.04 5.20 8.44
N ALA A 473 -0.96 6.06 8.67
CA ALA A 473 -2.07 6.26 7.75
C ALA A 473 -1.65 6.63 6.32
N PHE A 474 -0.57 7.39 6.13
CA PHE A 474 -0.03 7.70 4.80
C PHE A 474 0.67 6.50 4.18
N ILE A 475 1.54 5.83 4.92
CA ILE A 475 2.17 4.56 4.48
C ILE A 475 1.09 3.58 4.05
N ASP A 476 -0.01 3.53 4.77
CA ASP A 476 -1.06 2.61 4.47
C ASP A 476 -1.85 2.90 3.18
N GLN A 477 -1.86 4.16 2.76
CA GLN A 477 -2.40 4.62 1.48
C GLN A 477 -1.43 4.34 0.31
N GLY A 478 -0.27 3.75 0.58
CA GLY A 478 0.81 3.56 -0.39
C GLY A 478 1.70 4.79 -0.57
N LYS A 479 1.47 5.85 0.20
CA LYS A 479 2.32 7.04 0.19
C LYS A 479 3.62 6.78 0.94
N PHE A 480 4.64 7.57 0.65
CA PHE A 480 5.79 7.68 1.55
C PHE A 480 5.72 8.99 2.32
N VAL A 481 6.50 9.06 3.40
CA VAL A 481 6.59 10.27 4.21
C VAL A 481 8.03 10.70 4.34
N ILE A 482 8.37 11.80 3.68
CA ILE A 482 9.66 12.47 3.88
C ILE A 482 9.63 13.18 5.23
N MET A 483 10.64 12.97 6.06
CA MET A 483 10.72 13.55 7.40
C MET A 483 12.00 14.35 7.57
N SER A 484 11.86 15.63 7.90
CA SER A 484 12.93 16.44 8.47
C SER A 484 12.94 16.26 9.98
N GLY A 485 14.10 15.98 10.57
CA GLY A 485 14.20 15.71 11.99
C GLY A 485 15.60 15.88 12.56
N THR A 486 15.80 15.35 13.76
CA THR A 486 17.07 15.40 14.50
C THR A 486 17.88 14.12 14.40
N TRP A 487 17.28 13.00 13.98
CA TRP A 487 17.97 11.73 13.67
C TRP A 487 19.10 11.40 14.66
N GLY A 488 18.72 11.20 15.93
CA GLY A 488 19.65 11.12 17.05
C GLY A 488 20.28 12.47 17.36
N SER A 489 21.52 12.66 16.91
CA SER A 489 22.32 13.88 17.14
C SER A 489 22.42 14.79 15.90
N THR A 490 21.87 14.38 14.76
CA THR A 490 22.05 15.05 13.47
C THR A 490 20.82 15.90 13.10
N SER A 491 20.85 17.17 13.50
CA SER A 491 19.77 18.12 13.21
C SER A 491 19.67 18.49 11.73
N GLY A 492 18.44 18.53 11.20
CA GLY A 492 18.14 19.03 9.85
C GLY A 492 18.33 17.99 8.75
N HIS A 493 18.45 16.72 9.11
CA HIS A 493 18.50 15.62 8.14
C HIS A 493 17.11 15.23 7.65
N LEU A 494 17.01 14.83 6.38
CA LEU A 494 15.78 14.42 5.70
C LEU A 494 15.92 13.01 5.15
N SER A 495 14.96 12.15 5.48
CA SER A 495 14.90 10.77 4.98
C SER A 495 13.46 10.34 4.75
N VAL A 496 13.28 9.22 4.05
CA VAL A 496 11.96 8.75 3.62
C VAL A 496 11.49 7.61 4.48
N VAL A 497 10.37 7.79 5.18
CA VAL A 497 9.66 6.68 5.82
C VAL A 497 8.89 5.92 4.75
N ILE A 498 9.19 4.63 4.68
CA ILE A 498 8.66 3.69 3.70
C ILE A 498 7.79 2.62 4.36
N GLY A 499 7.77 2.60 5.68
CA GLY A 499 7.07 1.58 6.45
C GLY A 499 7.00 1.92 7.93
N TYR A 500 6.31 1.08 8.69
CA TYR A 500 6.29 1.13 10.14
C TYR A 500 6.33 -0.27 10.73
N HIS A 501 6.64 -0.33 12.01
CA HIS A 501 6.53 -1.49 12.85
C HIS A 501 5.62 -1.17 14.04
N ASP A 502 4.81 -2.14 14.47
CA ASP A 502 3.72 -1.94 15.42
C ASP A 502 4.26 -1.48 16.77
N ASN A 503 5.50 -1.84 17.10
CA ASN A 503 6.23 -1.35 18.30
C ASN A 503 6.52 0.17 18.33
N GLY A 504 6.07 0.95 17.34
CA GLY A 504 6.29 2.40 17.31
C GLY A 504 7.44 2.85 16.41
N SER A 505 8.18 1.91 15.82
CA SER A 505 9.30 2.22 14.92
C SER A 505 8.85 2.39 13.47
N PHE A 506 9.71 3.00 12.66
CA PHE A 506 9.48 3.30 11.26
C PHE A 506 10.61 2.72 10.42
N TYR A 507 10.25 2.09 9.29
CA TYR A 507 11.22 1.71 8.27
C TYR A 507 11.52 2.93 7.42
N VAL A 508 12.79 3.20 7.22
CA VAL A 508 13.30 4.43 6.61
C VAL A 508 14.39 4.10 5.60
N HIS A 509 14.32 4.75 4.45
CA HIS A 509 15.48 4.93 3.59
C HIS A 509 16.24 6.17 4.06
N ASP A 510 17.27 5.97 4.87
CA ASP A 510 18.19 7.03 5.28
C ASP A 510 19.10 7.39 4.11
N THR A 511 18.89 8.59 3.57
CA THR A 511 19.56 9.03 2.34
C THR A 511 21.06 9.26 2.52
N TYR A 512 21.55 9.38 3.75
CA TYR A 512 22.96 9.62 4.06
C TYR A 512 23.69 8.39 4.63
N GLY A 513 22.96 7.38 5.14
CA GLY A 513 23.53 6.15 5.71
C GLY A 513 22.93 5.80 7.07
N ALA A 514 23.11 4.57 7.55
CA ALA A 514 22.49 4.14 8.79
C ALA A 514 22.94 5.00 9.97
N GLY A 515 21.97 5.59 10.66
CA GLY A 515 22.22 6.49 11.77
C GLY A 515 22.89 7.80 11.34
N THR A 516 22.75 8.15 10.06
CA THR A 516 23.29 9.35 9.44
C THR A 516 24.81 9.43 9.52
N ASP A 517 25.49 8.30 9.27
CA ASP A 517 26.95 8.17 9.41
C ASP A 517 27.75 8.33 8.09
N GLY A 518 27.08 8.36 6.93
CA GLY A 518 27.71 8.49 5.61
C GLY A 518 27.93 7.16 4.88
N SER A 519 27.59 6.03 5.50
CA SER A 519 27.81 4.70 4.94
C SER A 519 26.69 4.26 4.00
N TYR A 520 27.02 3.42 3.01
CA TYR A 520 26.09 2.96 1.98
C TYR A 520 25.20 1.80 2.46
N ASP A 521 24.55 1.96 3.62
CA ASP A 521 23.69 0.97 4.23
C ASP A 521 22.36 1.55 4.71
N GLY A 522 22.04 2.81 4.37
CA GLY A 522 20.84 3.51 4.83
C GLY A 522 19.51 2.96 4.31
N ALA A 523 19.50 1.89 3.51
CA ALA A 523 18.27 1.26 3.03
C ALA A 523 17.53 0.50 4.14
N ASN A 524 16.20 0.64 4.21
CA ASN A 524 15.30 -0.12 5.10
C ASN A 524 15.69 -0.08 6.60
N GLN A 525 16.28 1.01 7.05
CA GLN A 525 16.68 1.21 8.43
C GLN A 525 15.47 1.34 9.36
N LEU A 526 15.60 0.85 10.59
CA LEU A 526 14.51 0.88 11.56
C LEU A 526 14.80 1.90 12.67
N TYR A 527 13.99 2.95 12.74
CA TYR A 527 14.16 4.01 13.72
C TYR A 527 12.91 4.25 14.57
N THR A 528 13.11 4.63 15.83
CA THR A 528 12.01 5.06 16.70
C THR A 528 11.59 6.49 16.38
N TRP A 529 10.34 6.85 16.72
CA TRP A 529 9.89 8.24 16.60
C TRP A 529 10.77 9.23 17.36
N SER A 530 11.27 8.83 18.53
CA SER A 530 12.18 9.65 19.34
C SER A 530 13.56 9.82 18.71
N TYR A 531 14.05 8.82 17.99
CA TYR A 531 15.29 8.92 17.25
C TYR A 531 15.14 9.89 16.07
N ILE A 532 14.06 9.76 15.29
CA ILE A 532 13.78 10.65 14.17
C ILE A 532 13.54 12.09 14.66
N ALA A 533 12.76 12.25 15.73
CA ALA A 533 12.32 13.53 16.30
C ALA A 533 11.88 14.52 15.21
N PRO A 534 10.84 14.18 14.42
CA PRO A 534 10.53 14.94 13.22
C PRO A 534 9.95 16.30 13.57
N VAL A 535 10.36 17.32 12.81
CA VAL A 535 9.93 18.72 12.97
C VAL A 535 9.08 19.20 11.79
N GLN A 536 9.22 18.56 10.62
CA GLN A 536 8.49 18.88 9.41
C GLN A 536 8.42 17.64 8.51
N MET A 537 7.27 17.38 7.91
CA MET A 537 7.05 16.19 7.08
C MET A 537 6.30 16.52 5.78
N TRP A 538 6.45 15.65 4.78
CA TRP A 538 5.72 15.66 3.51
C TRP A 538 5.23 14.25 3.20
N ALA A 539 3.94 14.10 2.94
CA ALA A 539 3.34 12.85 2.47
C ALA A 539 2.82 13.04 1.05
N ALA A 540 3.33 12.26 0.10
CA ALA A 540 3.12 12.47 -1.33
C ALA A 540 2.48 11.27 -2.01
#